data_AF-A0A961FLR2-F1
#
_entry.id   AF-A0A961FLR2-F1
#
_cell.length_a   1.000
_cell.length_b   1.000
_cell.length_c   1.000
_cell.angle_alpha   90.00
_cell.angle_beta   90.00
_cell.angle_gamma   90.00
#
_symmetry.space_group_name_H-M   'P 1'
#
loop_
_entity.id
_entity.type
_entity.pdbx_description
1 polymer ?
#
loop_
_entity_poly.entity_id
_entity_poly.type
_entity_poly.pdbx_seq_one_letter_code
_entity_poly.pdbx_strand_id
1 'polypeptide(L)'
;MKSQPRWVVTLIWGALMFSVVTYAVLAHLLEPAENPDPTLIKILPIIGGAAVAISILLRKFLLLPLRQLSAEQVAGPAASKYLTRHVISYALAESCGVLALVFRLSGGPLQTAQSMLLAALIALVLMKPVAPAIASGRDSTFPR
;
A
#
# COMPACT_ATOMS: atom_id res chain seq x y z
N MET A 1 1.61 -20.49 -18.83
CA MET A 1 1.23 -19.97 -17.50
C MET A 1 1.66 -18.50 -17.32
N LYS A 2 1.12 -17.56 -18.13
CA LYS A 2 1.65 -16.18 -18.29
C LYS A 2 1.03 -15.09 -17.37
N SER A 3 0.31 -15.44 -16.30
CA SER A 3 -0.46 -14.49 -15.47
C SER A 3 -0.09 -14.44 -13.97
N GLN A 4 0.93 -15.18 -13.53
CA GLN A 4 1.20 -15.39 -12.09
C GLN A 4 1.52 -14.13 -11.26
N PRO A 5 2.38 -13.18 -11.69
CA PRO A 5 2.82 -12.11 -10.78
C PRO A 5 1.70 -11.10 -10.45
N ARG A 6 0.75 -10.88 -11.35
CA ARG A 6 -0.38 -9.95 -11.12
C ARG A 6 -1.31 -10.47 -10.03
N TRP A 7 -1.67 -11.76 -10.11
CA TRP A 7 -2.56 -12.39 -9.13
C TRP A 7 -1.97 -12.34 -7.73
N VAL A 8 -0.67 -12.62 -7.59
CA VAL A 8 0.03 -12.52 -6.31
C VAL A 8 -0.03 -11.10 -5.75
N VAL A 9 0.26 -10.07 -6.56
CA VAL A 9 0.16 -8.66 -6.13
C VAL A 9 -1.26 -8.29 -5.71
N THR A 10 -2.28 -8.77 -6.42
CA THR A 10 -3.69 -8.51 -6.06
C THR A 10 -4.08 -9.21 -4.77
N LEU A 11 -3.63 -10.45 -4.53
CA LEU A 11 -3.88 -11.16 -3.28
C LEU A 11 -3.20 -10.46 -2.09
N ILE A 12 -1.94 -10.05 -2.23
CA ILE A 12 -1.23 -9.29 -1.20
C ILE A 12 -1.95 -7.98 -0.92
N TRP A 13 -2.33 -7.23 -1.96
CA TRP A 13 -3.07 -5.99 -1.80
C TRP A 13 -4.41 -6.19 -1.08
N GLY A 14 -5.17 -7.23 -1.44
CA GLY A 14 -6.44 -7.56 -0.79
C GLY A 14 -6.26 -7.96 0.68
N ALA A 15 -5.22 -8.73 0.99
CA ALA A 15 -4.88 -9.11 2.37
C ALA A 15 -4.52 -7.89 3.23
N LEU A 16 -3.76 -6.93 2.69
CA LEU A 16 -3.39 -5.70 3.41
C LEU A 16 -4.59 -4.74 3.57
N MET A 17 -5.49 -4.67 2.58
CA MET A 17 -6.76 -3.95 2.74
C MET A 17 -7.58 -4.56 3.88
N PHE A 18 -7.68 -5.89 3.93
CA PHE A 18 -8.40 -6.59 4.99
C PHE A 18 -7.73 -6.43 6.37
N SER A 19 -6.39 -6.39 6.45
CA SER A 19 -5.69 -6.14 7.72
C SER A 19 -6.01 -4.75 8.26
N VAL A 20 -6.00 -3.70 7.42
CA VAL A 20 -6.36 -2.33 7.84
C VAL A 20 -7.80 -2.25 8.35
N VAL A 21 -8.75 -2.94 7.70
CA VAL A 21 -10.13 -3.03 8.20
C VAL A 21 -10.18 -3.74 9.56
N THR A 22 -9.42 -4.81 9.72
CA THR A 22 -9.31 -5.52 11.01
C THR A 22 -8.74 -4.61 12.10
N TYR A 23 -7.73 -3.81 11.79
CA TYR A 23 -7.18 -2.81 12.72
C TYR A 23 -8.21 -1.77 13.13
N ALA A 24 -9.07 -1.34 12.21
CA ALA A 24 -10.17 -0.43 12.54
C ALA A 24 -11.16 -1.07 13.51
N VAL A 25 -11.52 -2.34 13.32
CA VAL A 25 -12.37 -3.08 14.27
C VAL A 25 -11.71 -3.18 15.64
N LEU A 26 -10.44 -3.61 15.68
CA LEU A 26 -9.68 -3.73 16.93
C LEU A 26 -9.54 -2.40 17.67
N ALA A 27 -9.36 -1.28 16.95
CA ALA A 27 -9.27 0.06 17.54
C ALA A 27 -10.55 0.49 18.29
N HIS A 28 -11.71 -0.08 17.95
CA HIS A 28 -12.98 0.16 18.65
C HIS A 28 -13.23 -0.84 19.78
N LEU A 29 -12.84 -2.10 19.60
CA LEU A 29 -13.13 -3.17 20.56
C LEU A 29 -12.13 -3.23 21.72
N LEU A 30 -10.89 -2.83 21.49
CA LEU A 30 -9.84 -2.90 22.49
C LEU A 30 -9.78 -1.63 23.34
N GLU A 31 -9.62 -1.83 24.64
CA GLU A 31 -9.44 -0.74 25.59
C GLU A 31 -8.04 -0.12 25.43
N PRO A 32 -7.93 1.22 25.47
CA PRO A 32 -6.66 1.90 25.48
C PRO A 32 -5.90 1.68 26.79
N ALA A 33 -4.58 1.89 26.76
CA ALA A 33 -3.78 2.02 27.97
C ALA A 33 -4.31 3.13 28.89
N GLU A 34 -4.44 2.80 30.18
CA GLU A 34 -4.88 3.75 31.23
C GLU A 34 -3.88 4.89 31.46
N ASN A 35 -2.58 4.63 31.24
CA ASN A 35 -1.50 5.58 31.42
C ASN A 35 -0.77 5.85 30.10
N PRO A 36 -1.29 6.76 29.26
CA PRO A 36 -0.68 7.06 27.97
C PRO A 36 0.68 7.75 28.10
N ASP A 37 1.66 7.31 27.32
CA ASP A 37 2.91 8.07 27.14
C ASP A 37 2.64 9.28 26.23
N PRO A 38 2.77 10.52 26.74
CA PRO A 38 2.51 11.72 25.96
C PRO A 38 3.47 11.89 24.78
N THR A 39 4.65 11.29 24.83
CA THR A 39 5.65 11.31 23.76
C THR A 39 5.18 10.46 22.59
N LEU A 40 4.69 9.25 22.86
CA LEU A 40 4.15 8.36 21.82
C LEU A 40 2.92 8.97 21.14
N ILE A 41 2.01 9.57 21.92
CA ILE A 41 0.82 10.24 21.37
C ILE A 41 1.19 11.38 20.41
N LYS A 42 2.27 12.12 20.68
CA LYS A 42 2.69 13.21 19.80
C LYS A 42 3.42 12.72 18.55
N ILE A 43 4.24 11.68 18.68
CA ILE A 43 5.16 11.26 17.61
C ILE A 43 4.48 10.31 16.61
N LEU A 44 3.65 9.38 17.06
CA LEU A 44 3.04 8.35 16.21
C LEU A 44 2.23 8.94 15.04
N PRO A 45 1.38 9.97 15.22
CA PRO A 45 0.66 10.58 14.10
C PRO A 45 1.59 11.23 13.07
N ILE A 46 2.70 11.83 13.52
CA ILE A 46 3.69 12.47 12.64
C ILE A 46 4.38 11.39 11.79
N ILE A 47 4.85 10.31 12.41
CA ILE A 47 5.49 9.19 11.70
C ILE A 47 4.50 8.51 10.75
N GLY A 48 3.26 8.26 11.19
CA GLY A 48 2.23 7.66 10.35
C GLY A 48 1.87 8.53 9.15
N GLY A 49 1.75 9.85 9.34
CA GLY A 49 1.55 10.81 8.26
C GLY A 49 2.71 10.83 7.27
N ALA A 50 3.95 10.83 7.77
CA ALA A 50 5.14 10.74 6.93
C ALA A 50 5.21 9.43 6.14
N ALA A 51 4.85 8.29 6.75
CA ALA A 51 4.81 7.00 6.09
C ALA A 51 3.83 7.00 4.91
N VAL A 52 2.62 7.55 5.08
CA VAL A 52 1.65 7.68 3.99
C VAL A 52 2.19 8.58 2.87
N ALA A 53 2.73 9.75 3.21
CA ALA A 53 3.28 10.67 2.21
C ALA A 53 4.42 10.04 1.40
N ILE A 54 5.36 9.38 2.09
CA ILE A 54 6.49 8.67 1.46
C ILE A 54 5.96 7.51 0.61
N SER A 55 4.93 6.79 1.04
CA SER A 55 4.36 5.68 0.27
C SER A 55 3.79 6.15 -1.08
N ILE A 56 3.08 7.29 -1.08
CA ILE A 56 2.52 7.90 -2.30
C ILE A 56 3.66 8.39 -3.21
N LEU A 57 4.68 9.03 -2.62
CA LEU A 57 5.84 9.52 -3.35
C LEU A 57 6.63 8.38 -4.00
N LEU A 58 6.91 7.32 -3.24
CA LEU A 58 7.58 6.11 -3.72
C LEU A 58 6.79 5.45 -4.84
N ARG A 59 5.46 5.37 -4.73
CA ARG A 59 4.65 4.86 -5.83
C ARG A 59 4.84 5.69 -7.08
N LYS A 60 4.86 7.02 -6.96
CA LYS A 60 5.10 7.91 -8.11
C LYS A 60 6.47 7.61 -8.74
N PHE A 61 7.53 7.44 -7.97
CA PHE A 61 8.87 7.21 -8.53
C PHE A 61 9.13 5.76 -9.00
N LEU A 62 8.63 4.76 -8.27
CA LEU A 62 8.93 3.34 -8.50
C LEU A 62 8.03 2.70 -9.56
N LEU A 63 6.77 3.14 -9.68
CA LEU A 63 5.75 2.48 -10.49
C LEU A 63 5.38 3.24 -11.79
N LEU A 64 5.56 4.56 -11.89
CA LEU A 64 5.38 5.28 -13.16
C LEU A 64 6.28 4.76 -14.30
N PRO A 65 7.57 4.45 -14.06
CA PRO A 65 8.43 3.88 -15.10
C PRO A 65 7.99 2.48 -15.56
N LEU A 66 7.26 1.74 -14.70
CA LEU A 66 6.79 0.38 -15.03
C LEU A 66 5.51 0.37 -15.87
N ARG A 67 4.73 1.47 -15.88
CA ARG A 67 3.57 1.61 -16.79
C ARG A 67 3.98 1.62 -18.26
N GLN A 68 5.25 1.92 -18.56
CA GLN A 68 5.81 1.96 -19.90
C GLN A 68 6.38 0.62 -20.37
N LEU A 69 6.51 -0.38 -19.48
CA LEU A 69 7.01 -1.70 -19.86
C LEU A 69 5.91 -2.53 -20.52
N SER A 70 6.25 -3.18 -21.64
CA SER A 70 5.34 -4.09 -22.32
C SER A 70 5.09 -5.35 -21.48
N ALA A 71 3.93 -5.98 -21.65
CA ALA A 71 3.57 -7.24 -20.98
C ALA A 71 4.61 -8.37 -21.19
N GLU A 72 5.39 -8.33 -22.28
CA GLU A 72 6.45 -9.30 -22.57
C GLU A 72 7.72 -9.06 -21.73
N GLN A 73 8.01 -7.80 -21.39
CA GLN A 73 9.12 -7.44 -20.52
C GLN A 73 8.89 -7.81 -19.05
N VAL A 74 7.67 -8.20 -18.67
CA VAL A 74 7.31 -8.65 -17.31
C VAL A 74 7.50 -10.17 -17.14
N ALA A 75 7.93 -10.89 -18.18
CA ALA A 75 8.36 -12.28 -18.05
C ALA A 75 9.84 -12.36 -17.63
N GLY A 76 10.15 -13.00 -16.50
CA GLY A 76 11.53 -13.19 -15.99
C GLY A 76 11.92 -12.25 -14.84
N PRO A 77 13.19 -11.80 -14.73
CA PRO A 77 13.69 -11.00 -13.59
C PRO A 77 12.97 -9.66 -13.35
N ALA A 78 12.20 -9.19 -14.33
CA ALA A 78 11.36 -8.01 -14.18
C ALA A 78 10.07 -8.27 -13.38
N ALA A 79 9.58 -9.53 -13.32
CA ALA A 79 8.43 -9.92 -12.52
C ALA A 79 8.70 -9.75 -11.01
N SER A 80 9.91 -10.13 -10.55
CA SER A 80 10.32 -9.95 -9.16
C SER A 80 10.47 -8.46 -8.82
N LYS A 81 11.09 -7.67 -9.70
CA LYS A 81 11.16 -6.19 -9.54
C LYS A 81 9.78 -5.55 -9.48
N TYR A 82 8.83 -6.01 -10.30
CA TYR A 82 7.45 -5.54 -10.28
C TYR A 82 6.74 -5.87 -8.96
N LEU A 83 6.88 -7.11 -8.48
CA LEU A 83 6.35 -7.55 -7.19
C LEU A 83 6.96 -6.74 -6.03
N THR A 84 8.29 -6.68 -5.93
CA THR A 84 9.01 -5.96 -4.88
C THR A 84 8.59 -4.50 -4.80
N ARG A 85 8.50 -3.80 -5.94
CA ARG A 85 8.11 -2.38 -5.95
C ARG A 85 6.67 -2.16 -5.45
N HIS A 86 5.73 -3.04 -5.79
CA HIS A 86 4.36 -2.95 -5.25
C HIS A 86 4.33 -3.26 -3.75
N VAL A 87 5.00 -4.33 -3.32
CA VAL A 87 5.04 -4.75 -1.92
C VAL A 87 5.63 -3.67 -1.04
N ILE A 88 6.71 -3.00 -1.45
CA ILE A 88 7.31 -1.89 -0.70
C ILE A 88 6.30 -0.75 -0.49
N SER A 89 5.61 -0.33 -1.55
CA SER A 89 4.61 0.74 -1.43
C SER A 89 3.43 0.34 -0.54
N TYR A 90 2.96 -0.91 -0.66
CA TYR A 90 1.85 -1.40 0.16
C TYR A 90 2.22 -1.52 1.63
N ALA A 91 3.39 -2.08 1.93
CA ALA A 91 3.87 -2.23 3.31
C ALA A 91 4.03 -0.87 4.00
N LEU A 92 4.44 0.16 3.26
CA LEU A 92 4.59 1.50 3.82
C LEU A 92 3.24 2.21 4.04
N ALA A 93 2.24 1.94 3.19
CA ALA A 93 0.88 2.42 3.43
C ALA A 93 0.22 1.67 4.60
N GLU A 94 0.42 0.35 4.68
CA GLU A 94 -0.15 -0.49 5.73
C GLU A 94 0.48 -0.25 7.11
N SER A 95 1.77 0.06 7.17
CA SER A 95 2.43 0.41 8.43
C SER A 95 1.81 1.64 9.09
N CYS A 96 1.23 2.58 8.33
CA CYS A 96 0.42 3.66 8.90
C CYS A 96 -0.83 3.14 9.62
N GLY A 97 -1.49 2.13 9.07
CA GLY A 97 -2.63 1.46 9.72
C GLY A 97 -2.21 0.75 11.02
N VAL A 98 -1.05 0.10 11.03
CA VAL A 98 -0.46 -0.48 12.24
C VAL A 98 -0.15 0.61 13.27
N LEU A 99 0.49 1.71 12.86
CA LEU A 99 0.81 2.84 13.73
C LEU A 99 -0.45 3.49 14.31
N ALA A 100 -1.54 3.54 13.54
CA ALA A 100 -2.83 4.04 14.01
C ALA A 100 -3.43 3.15 15.11
N LEU A 101 -3.35 1.83 14.95
CA LEU A 101 -3.77 0.88 15.97
C LEU A 101 -2.90 1.00 17.23
N VAL A 102 -1.57 1.05 17.07
CA VAL A 102 -0.64 1.25 18.19
C VAL A 102 -0.96 2.56 18.92
N PHE A 103 -1.13 3.66 18.18
CA PHE A 103 -1.52 4.95 18.75
C PHE A 103 -2.81 4.86 19.56
N ARG A 104 -3.83 4.17 19.04
CA ARG A 104 -5.08 3.94 19.76
C ARG A 104 -4.87 3.15 21.06
N LEU A 105 -4.13 2.05 20.99
CA LEU A 105 -3.85 1.19 22.13
C LEU A 105 -2.96 1.87 23.17
N SER A 106 -2.11 2.81 22.77
CA SER A 106 -1.32 3.66 23.66
C SER A 106 -2.10 4.78 24.34
N GLY A 107 -3.43 4.83 24.19
CA GLY A 107 -4.29 5.86 24.80
C GLY A 107 -4.53 7.10 23.95
N GLY A 108 -4.16 7.06 22.67
CA GLY A 108 -4.47 8.11 21.71
C GLY A 108 -5.99 8.24 21.45
N PRO A 109 -6.49 9.46 21.16
CA PRO A 109 -7.89 9.68 20.79
C PRO A 109 -8.32 8.83 19.58
N LEU A 110 -9.50 8.21 19.70
CA LEU A 110 -10.07 7.37 18.63
C LEU A 110 -10.19 8.10 17.29
N GLN A 111 -10.57 9.37 17.30
CA GLN A 111 -10.75 10.16 16.08
C GLN A 111 -9.44 10.33 15.28
N THR A 112 -8.31 10.51 15.97
CA THR A 112 -6.99 10.59 15.33
C THR A 112 -6.53 9.24 14.81
N ALA A 113 -6.82 8.15 15.54
CA ALA A 113 -6.55 6.80 15.03
C ALA A 113 -7.39 6.49 13.77
N GLN A 114 -8.66 6.87 13.77
CA GLN A 114 -9.57 6.71 12.63
C GLN A 114 -9.08 7.47 11.40
N SER A 115 -8.60 8.71 11.56
CA SER A 115 -8.08 9.48 10.42
C SER A 115 -6.80 8.86 9.83
N MET A 116 -5.91 8.34 10.68
CA MET A 116 -4.71 7.61 10.23
C MET A 116 -5.08 6.29 9.53
N LEU A 117 -6.02 5.50 10.08
CA LEU A 117 -6.53 4.28 9.46
C LEU A 117 -7.16 4.57 8.10
N LEU A 118 -7.99 5.63 8.02
CA LEU A 118 -8.61 6.06 6.78
C LEU A 118 -7.56 6.50 5.75
N ALA A 119 -6.51 7.22 6.18
CA ALA A 119 -5.42 7.61 5.30
C ALA A 119 -4.65 6.39 4.75
N ALA A 120 -4.36 5.39 5.59
CA ALA A 120 -3.74 4.13 5.17
C ALA A 120 -4.63 3.38 4.15
N LEU A 121 -5.94 3.32 4.41
CA LEU A 121 -6.90 2.67 3.52
C LEU A 121 -7.00 3.39 2.17
N ILE A 122 -7.14 4.72 2.18
CA ILE A 122 -7.15 5.54 0.96
C ILE A 122 -5.86 5.35 0.18
N ALA A 123 -4.71 5.38 0.85
CA ALA A 123 -3.43 5.12 0.20
C ALA A 123 -3.44 3.75 -0.48
N LEU A 124 -3.80 2.67 0.21
CA LEU A 124 -3.91 1.34 -0.40
C LEU A 124 -4.88 1.30 -1.59
N VAL A 125 -6.04 1.96 -1.51
CA VAL A 125 -7.01 2.04 -2.63
C VAL A 125 -6.42 2.75 -3.85
N LEU A 126 -5.78 3.90 -3.66
CA LEU A 126 -5.06 4.62 -4.73
C LEU A 126 -3.92 3.78 -5.29
N MET A 127 -3.41 2.85 -4.48
CA MET A 127 -2.37 1.92 -4.84
C MET A 127 -2.86 0.63 -5.50
N LYS A 128 -4.10 0.56 -6.00
CA LYS A 128 -4.63 -0.61 -6.71
C LYS A 128 -3.63 -1.21 -7.73
N PRO A 129 -3.49 -2.55 -7.82
CA PRO A 129 -2.57 -3.19 -8.76
C PRO A 129 -2.80 -2.70 -10.20
N VAL A 130 -1.77 -2.20 -10.86
CA VAL A 130 -1.85 -1.70 -12.24
C VAL A 130 -1.42 -2.80 -13.20
N ALA A 131 -2.25 -3.14 -14.20
CA ALA A 131 -1.86 -4.07 -15.24
C ALA A 131 -0.71 -3.47 -16.08
N PRO A 132 0.35 -4.22 -16.40
CA PRO A 132 1.34 -3.78 -17.37
C PRO A 132 0.64 -3.50 -18.71
N ALA A 133 1.03 -2.43 -19.39
CA ALA A 133 0.43 -2.09 -20.68
C ALA A 133 0.66 -3.24 -21.66
N ILE A 134 -0.44 -3.82 -22.15
CA ILE A 134 -0.36 -4.70 -23.32
C ILE A 134 -0.04 -3.75 -24.47
N ALA A 135 1.22 -3.68 -24.88
CA ALA A 135 1.55 -3.14 -26.18
C ALA A 135 0.81 -4.02 -27.19
N SER A 136 -0.39 -3.61 -27.61
CA SER A 136 -1.06 -4.23 -28.73
C SER A 136 -0.13 -4.05 -29.92
N GLY A 137 0.52 -5.14 -30.33
CA GLY A 137 1.26 -5.19 -31.59
C GLY A 137 0.31 -4.77 -32.71
N ARG A 138 0.38 -3.49 -33.08
CA ARG A 138 0.05 -3.05 -34.43
C ARG A 138 1.32 -3.31 -35.23
N ASP A 139 1.46 -4.53 -35.70
CA ASP A 139 2.35 -4.84 -36.80
C ASP A 139 1.81 -4.08 -38.02
N SER A 140 2.33 -2.87 -38.26
CA SER A 140 2.12 -2.12 -39.51
C SER A 140 3.23 -2.44 -40.52
N THR A 141 3.65 -3.70 -40.60
CA THR A 141 4.58 -4.22 -41.60
C THR A 141 3.84 -5.09 -42.61
N PHE A 142 3.03 -4.45 -43.46
CA PHE A 142 2.70 -4.99 -44.77
C PHE A 142 3.03 -3.94 -45.84
N PRO A 143 4.17 -4.08 -46.55
CA PRO A 143 4.31 -3.45 -47.85
C PRO A 143 3.44 -4.22 -48.86
N ARG A 144 2.66 -3.48 -49.65
CA ARG A 144 2.18 -3.93 -50.96
C ARG A 144 2.87 -3.10 -52.01
#